data_AF-A0A8S3EUP9-F1
#
_entry.id   AF-A0A8S3EUP9-F1
#
_cell.length_a   1.000
_cell.length_b   1.000
_cell.length_c   1.000
_cell.angle_alpha   90.00
_cell.angle_beta   90.00
_cell.angle_gamma   90.00
#
_symmetry.space_group_name_H-M   'P 1'
#
loop_
_entity.id
_entity.type
_entity.pdbx_description
1 polymer ?
#
loop_
_entity_poly.entity_id
_entity_poly.type
_entity_poly.pdbx_seq_one_letter_code
_entity_poly.pdbx_strand_id
1 'polypeptide(L)' 'MSLPFHLIFVQFEDKVYLTVPQHIYTPSVTIQTKIARSQYCPHIRELFNQTLIAYSILRRIKYYHLT' A
#
# COMPACT_ATOMS: atom_id res chain seq x y z
N MET A 1 14.45 3.25 -19.80
CA MET A 1 13.01 3.21 -20.14
C MET A 1 12.24 2.76 -18.90
N SER A 2 11.07 3.36 -18.63
CA SER A 2 10.19 2.95 -17.53
C SER A 2 9.25 1.85 -18.02
N LEU A 3 9.20 0.71 -17.33
CA LEU A 3 8.20 -0.34 -17.60
C LEU A 3 6.94 -0.06 -16.77
N PRO A 4 5.73 -0.14 -17.35
CA PRO A 4 4.50 0.02 -16.59
C PRO A 4 4.37 -1.12 -15.58
N PHE A 5 4.06 -0.78 -14.34
CA PHE A 5 3.71 -1.74 -13.30
C PHE A 5 2.26 -1.52 -12.87
N HIS A 6 1.61 -2.59 -12.42
CA HIS A 6 0.25 -2.55 -11.91
C HIS A 6 0.24 -3.00 -10.45
N LEU A 7 -0.46 -2.24 -9.62
CA LEU A 7 -0.68 -2.57 -8.22
C LEU A 7 -2.16 -2.90 -8.04
N ILE A 8 -2.44 -4.02 -7.38
CA ILE A 8 -3.80 -4.42 -7.04
C ILE A 8 -3.96 -4.32 -5.54
N PHE A 9 -4.87 -3.45 -5.13
CA PHE A 9 -5.29 -3.30 -3.75
C PHE A 9 -6.63 -4.00 -3.54
N VAL A 10 -6.73 -4.76 -2.46
CA VAL A 10 -7.98 -5.34 -2.00
C VAL A 10 -8.36 -4.69 -0.69
N GLN A 11 -9.57 -4.15 -0.63
CA GLN A 11 -10.16 -3.66 0.61
C GLN A 11 -11.08 -4.73 1.19
N PHE A 12 -10.85 -5.06 2.45
CA PHE A 12 -11.73 -5.92 3.24
C PHE A 12 -12.01 -5.21 4.56
N GLU A 13 -13.28 -4.90 4.81
CA GLU A 13 -13.69 -3.96 5.87
C GLU A 13 -12.95 -2.62 5.75
N ASP A 14 -12.31 -2.15 6.82
CA ASP A 14 -11.50 -0.92 6.86
C ASP A 14 -10.00 -1.18 6.62
N LYS A 15 -9.63 -2.37 6.14
CA LYS A 15 -8.23 -2.75 5.91
C LYS A 15 -7.94 -2.86 4.42
N VAL A 16 -6.82 -2.28 4.01
CA VAL A 16 -6.33 -2.31 2.64
C VAL A 16 -5.11 -3.23 2.58
N TYR A 17 -5.04 -4.07 1.55
CA TYR A 17 -3.93 -4.99 1.32
C TYR A 17 -3.39 -4.81 -0.10
N LEU A 18 -2.07 -4.74 -0.26
CA LEU A 18 -1.42 -4.80 -1.56
C LEU A 18 -1.19 -6.26 -1.95
N THR A 19 -2.14 -6.85 -2.68
CA THR A 19 -2.18 -8.30 -2.90
C THR A 19 -1.36 -8.76 -4.10
N VAL A 20 -1.17 -7.90 -5.11
CA VAL A 20 -0.37 -8.22 -6.29
C VAL A 20 0.39 -7.00 -6.80
N PRO A 21 1.74 -7.03 -6.78
CA PRO A 21 2.58 -6.16 -7.60
C PRO A 21 2.91 -6.86 -8.93
N GLN A 22 2.29 -6.41 -10.03
CA GLN A 22 2.65 -6.88 -11.38
C GLN A 22 3.69 -5.94 -12.00
N HIS A 23 4.93 -6.41 -12.11
CA HIS A 23 5.99 -5.68 -12.81
C HIS A 23 5.85 -5.70 -14.33
N ILE A 24 5.16 -6.71 -14.87
CA ILE A 24 4.84 -6.85 -16.29
C ILE A 24 3.35 -7.13 -16.38
N TYR A 25 2.62 -6.22 -17.02
CA TYR A 25 1.19 -6.39 -17.25
C TYR A 25 0.91 -7.55 -18.19
N THR A 26 0.03 -8.46 -17.77
CA THR A 26 -0.52 -9.48 -18.66
C THR A 26 -2.02 -9.25 -18.80
N PRO A 27 -2.50 -8.78 -19.97
CA PRO A 27 -3.92 -8.54 -20.19
C PRO A 27 -4.75 -9.81 -19.94
N SER A 28 -5.92 -9.64 -19.32
CA SER A 28 -6.92 -10.71 -19.09
C SER A 28 -6.41 -11.91 -18.27
N VAL A 29 -5.31 -11.76 -17.53
CA VAL A 29 -4.81 -12.82 -16.65
C VAL A 29 -5.75 -13.02 -15.46
N THR A 30 -6.09 -14.27 -15.16
CA THR A 30 -6.78 -14.61 -13.91
C THR A 30 -5.78 -14.60 -12.78
N ILE A 31 -6.04 -13.78 -11.76
CA ILE A 31 -5.16 -13.61 -10.61
C ILE A 31 -5.74 -14.39 -9.43
N GLN A 32 -5.03 -15.42 -8.98
CA GLN A 32 -5.32 -16.11 -7.73
C GLN A 32 -4.27 -15.71 -6.70
N THR A 33 -4.69 -15.04 -5.63
CA THR A 33 -3.81 -14.59 -4.55
C THR A 33 -4.46 -14.87 -3.20
N LYS A 34 -3.63 -15.16 -2.20
CA LYS A 34 -4.07 -15.33 -0.81
C LYS A 34 -3.61 -14.12 -0.02
N ILE A 35 -4.53 -13.47 0.69
CA ILE A 35 -4.21 -12.33 1.54
C ILE A 35 -3.35 -12.80 2.70
N ALA A 36 -2.14 -12.25 2.80
CA ALA A 36 -1.20 -12.44 3.89
C ALA A 36 -1.10 -11.17 4.75
N ARG A 37 -0.81 -11.33 6.04
CA ARG A 37 -0.66 -10.18 6.94
C ARG A 37 0.46 -9.22 6.52
N SER A 38 1.52 -9.73 5.88
CA SER A 38 2.62 -8.90 5.33
C SER A 38 2.19 -7.99 4.17
N GLN A 39 1.05 -8.27 3.54
CA GLN A 39 0.49 -7.44 2.46
C GLN A 39 -0.39 -6.31 3.00
N TYR A 40 -0.66 -6.30 4.31
CA TYR A 40 -1.46 -5.26 4.94
C TYR A 40 -0.77 -3.90 4.77
N CYS A 41 -1.52 -2.92 4.28
CA CYS A 41 -1.11 -1.53 4.23
C CYS A 41 -1.62 -0.84 5.50
N PRO A 42 -0.74 -0.52 6.47
CA PRO A 42 -1.17 0.07 7.72
C PRO A 42 -1.78 1.45 7.50
N HIS A 43 -2.82 1.78 8.25
CA HIS A 43 -3.37 3.12 8.21
C HIS A 43 -2.36 4.11 8.81
N ILE A 44 -2.32 5.35 8.32
CA ILE A 44 -1.38 6.36 8.81
C ILE A 44 -1.52 6.63 10.33
N ARG A 45 -2.69 6.33 10.90
CA ARG A 45 -2.95 6.43 12.35
C ARG A 45 -2.29 5.34 13.18
N GLU A 46 -1.96 4.19 12.57
CA GLU A 46 -1.22 3.11 13.22
C GLU A 46 0.29 3.36 13.13
N LEU A 47 0.73 4.06 12.10
CA LEU A 47 2.12 4.38 11.83
C LEU A 47 2.62 5.56 12.66
N PHE A 48 1.79 6.59 12.82
CA PHE A 48 2.22 7.88 13.35
C PHE A 48 1.45 8.29 14.60
N ASN A 49 2.13 9.05 15.47
CA ASN A 49 1.46 9.72 16.58
C ASN A 49 0.57 10.88 16.09
N GLN A 50 -0.27 11.39 16.98
CA GLN A 50 -1.21 12.47 16.67
C GLN A 50 -0.52 13.74 16.13
N THR A 51 0.69 14.06 16.62
CA THR A 51 1.46 15.22 16.17
C THR A 51 1.86 15.11 14.70
N LEU A 52 2.38 13.95 14.29
CA LEU A 52 2.78 13.69 12.90
C LEU A 52 1.55 13.64 11.97
N ILE A 53 0.45 13.04 12.42
CA ILE A 53 -0.81 13.02 11.67
C ILE A 53 -1.33 14.45 11.46
N ALA A 54 -1.11 15.38 12.38
CA ALA A 54 -1.55 16.77 12.23
C ALA A 54 -0.73 17.57 11.19
N TYR A 55 0.46 17.10 10.80
CA TYR A 55 1.28 17.77 9.78
C TYR A 55 0.68 17.69 8.38
N SER A 56 1.18 18.50 7.44
CA SER A 56 0.83 18.38 6.02
C SER A 56 1.37 17.07 5.42
N ILE A 57 0.73 16.57 4.36
CA ILE A 57 1.12 15.31 3.68
C ILE A 57 2.60 15.27 3.33
N LEU A 58 3.15 16.35 2.74
CA LEU A 58 4.57 16.42 2.36
C LEU A 58 5.51 16.25 3.57
N ARG A 59 5.11 16.77 4.73
CA ARG A 59 5.88 16.62 5.96
C ARG A 59 5.74 15.22 6.53
N ARG A 60 4.55 14.60 6.48
CA ARG A 60 4.32 13.21 6.90
C ARG A 60 5.18 12.21 6.12
N ILE A 61 5.33 12.40 4.80
CA ILE A 61 6.14 11.53 3.93
C ILE A 61 7.57 11.40 4.46
N LYS A 62 8.13 12.47 5.04
CA LYS A 62 9.48 12.43 5.61
C LYS A 62 9.65 11.46 6.77
N TYR A 63 8.58 11.03 7.45
CA TYR A 63 8.66 10.20 8.64
C TYR A 63 8.36 8.71 8.36
N TYR A 64 7.97 8.32 7.14
CA TYR A 64 7.67 6.92 6.79
C TYR A 64 8.86 5.96 6.96
N HIS A 65 10.09 6.46 6.90
CA HIS A 65 11.30 5.65 7.09
C HIS A 65 11.63 5.35 8.57
N LEU A 66 10.92 5.98 9.51
CA LEU A 66 11.13 5.81 10.96
C LEU A 66 10.15 4.81 11.57
N THR A 67 9.28 4.21 10.75
CA THR A 67 8.23 3.27 11.14
C THR A 67 8.62 1.83 10.88
#